data_AF-A0AAE9WQ13-F1
#
_entry.id   AF-A0AAE9WQ13-F1
#
_cell.length_a   1.000
_cell.length_b   1.000
_cell.length_c   1.000
_cell.angle_alpha   90.00
_cell.angle_beta   90.00
_cell.angle_gamma   90.00
#
_symmetry.space_group_name_H-M   'P 1'
#
loop_
_entity.id
_entity.type
_entity.pdbx_description
1 polymer ?
#
loop_
_entity_poly.entity_id
_entity_poly.type
_entity_poly.pdbx_seq_one_letter_code
_entity_poly.pdbx_strand_id
1 'polypeptide(L)'
;MMILDIPGTPRWAAKHRIMIRKYIKFLTRLTGKAVWFFFLGAMSCLNLWPHSKKITFFRSFWVILSSSFILAVAVVGFLIALRKSLRLEKLKKTIKLVSKGAYIDCYRKYSVADPDHGMQFEEFNRMCSDHTNGYIFFDFLDLFIIFNALDEHQKCSINEREFLEWINGPVTYL
;
A
#
# COMPACT_ATOMS: atom_id res chain seq x y z
N MET A 1 5.33 -7.27 15.61
CA MET A 1 5.70 -5.84 15.48
C MET A 1 5.72 -5.24 16.88
N MET A 2 6.89 -5.17 17.52
CA MET A 2 7.02 -4.71 18.91
C MET A 2 7.52 -3.26 18.88
N ILE A 3 6.60 -2.31 18.71
CA ILE A 3 6.93 -0.88 18.67
C ILE A 3 6.40 -0.25 19.96
N LEU A 4 7.30 -0.17 20.95
CA LEU A 4 7.21 0.63 22.18
C LEU A 4 5.95 0.43 23.06
N ASP A 5 5.80 -0.73 23.70
CA ASP A 5 5.02 -0.80 24.94
C ASP A 5 5.90 -0.33 26.10
N ILE A 6 5.90 0.99 26.33
CA ILE A 6 6.46 1.60 27.54
C ILE A 6 5.29 1.95 28.45
N PRO A 7 5.24 1.44 29.70
CA PRO A 7 4.21 1.84 30.65
C PRO A 7 4.40 3.32 31.02
N GLY A 8 3.32 4.12 30.94
CA GLY A 8 3.31 5.55 31.32
C GLY A 8 3.53 6.56 30.18
N THR A 9 2.95 6.33 28.99
CA THR A 9 3.23 7.21 27.83
C THR A 9 2.67 8.64 27.99
N PRO A 10 3.49 9.69 27.80
CA PRO A 10 3.01 11.08 27.82
C PRO A 10 2.09 11.36 26.63
N ARG A 11 1.00 12.10 26.84
CA ARG A 11 -0.01 12.43 25.79
C ARG A 11 0.60 13.05 24.52
N TRP A 12 1.75 13.72 24.62
CA TRP A 12 2.46 14.26 23.45
C TRP A 12 3.02 13.15 22.54
N ALA A 13 3.54 12.06 23.11
CA ALA A 13 4.16 10.97 22.36
C ALA A 13 3.14 10.13 21.59
N ALA A 14 1.86 10.15 22.01
CA ALA A 14 0.78 9.46 21.32
C ALA A 14 0.62 9.96 19.86
N LYS A 15 0.68 11.27 19.63
CA LYS A 15 0.60 11.86 18.27
C LYS A 15 1.74 11.38 17.37
N HIS A 16 2.98 11.40 17.87
CA HIS A 16 4.14 10.95 17.10
C HIS A 16 4.11 9.45 16.81
N ARG A 17 3.66 8.61 17.75
CA ARG A 17 3.54 7.16 17.53
C ARG A 17 2.56 6.80 16.42
N ILE A 18 1.44 7.53 16.31
CA ILE A 18 0.47 7.33 15.23
C ILE A 18 1.12 7.69 13.89
N MET A 19 1.83 8.82 13.81
CA MET A 19 2.55 9.21 12.60
C MET A 19 3.64 8.20 12.23
N ILE A 20 4.46 7.78 13.20
CA ILE A 20 5.52 6.79 12.99
C ILE A 20 4.93 5.46 12.51
N ARG A 21 3.84 4.98 13.10
CA ARG A 21 3.15 3.77 12.62
C ARG A 21 2.64 3.95 11.19
N LYS A 22 2.09 5.11 10.83
CA LYS A 22 1.62 5.42 9.47
C LYS A 22 2.77 5.38 8.45
N TYR A 23 3.92 5.97 8.77
CA TYR A 23 5.10 5.96 7.89
C TYR A 23 5.81 4.60 7.82
N ILE A 24 5.92 3.87 8.93
CA ILE A 24 6.49 2.51 8.93
C ILE A 24 5.60 1.57 8.12
N LYS A 25 4.27 1.71 8.22
CA LYS A 25 3.34 0.93 7.40
C LYS A 25 3.52 1.21 5.92
N PHE A 26 3.72 2.48 5.52
CA PHE A 26 4.08 2.83 4.13
C PHE A 26 5.35 2.09 3.67
N LEU A 27 6.36 1.96 4.54
CA LEU A 27 7.57 1.21 4.23
C LEU A 27 7.33 -0.29 4.02
N THR A 28 6.33 -0.87 4.70
CA THR A 28 5.94 -2.29 4.55
C THR A 28 5.00 -2.57 3.38
N ARG A 29 4.44 -1.53 2.73
CA ARG A 29 3.56 -1.65 1.57
C ARG A 29 4.34 -1.98 0.30
N LEU A 30 3.63 -2.34 -0.78
CA LEU A 30 4.22 -2.78 -2.05
C LEU A 30 5.15 -1.70 -2.63
N THR A 31 4.72 -0.43 -2.58
CA THR A 31 5.53 0.75 -2.91
C THR A 31 6.80 0.85 -2.05
N GLY A 32 6.71 0.67 -0.73
CA GLY A 32 7.86 0.69 0.18
C GLY A 32 8.87 -0.43 -0.11
N LYS A 33 8.39 -1.65 -0.37
CA LYS A 33 9.22 -2.79 -0.79
C LYS A 33 9.96 -2.50 -2.09
N ALA A 34 9.28 -1.91 -3.08
CA ALA A 34 9.91 -1.54 -4.34
C ALA A 34 10.99 -0.47 -4.18
N VAL A 35 10.76 0.54 -3.34
CA VAL A 35 11.76 1.56 -2.99
C VAL A 35 12.97 0.94 -2.29
N TRP A 36 12.74 -0.03 -1.40
CA TRP A 36 13.82 -0.77 -0.75
C TRP A 36 14.67 -1.58 -1.74
N PHE A 37 14.04 -2.25 -2.71
CA PHE A 37 14.78 -2.94 -3.77
C PHE A 37 15.57 -1.98 -4.66
N PHE A 38 15.06 -0.77 -4.91
CA PHE A 38 15.79 0.26 -5.65
C PHE A 38 17.05 0.69 -4.90
N PHE A 39 16.92 0.95 -3.59
CA PHE A 39 18.04 1.25 -2.72
C PHE A 39 19.06 0.10 -2.67
N LEU A 40 18.58 -1.14 -2.54
CA LEU A 40 19.43 -2.33 -2.50
C LEU A 40 20.17 -2.56 -3.83
N GLY A 41 19.52 -2.32 -4.97
CA GLY A 41 20.16 -2.37 -6.28
C GLY A 41 21.28 -1.33 -6.43
N ALA A 42 21.02 -0.09 -5.99
CA ALA A 42 22.03 0.98 -5.99
C ALA A 42 23.21 0.67 -5.05
N MET A 43 22.92 0.22 -3.82
CA MET A 43 23.96 -0.18 -2.86
C MET A 43 24.74 -1.40 -3.30
N SER A 44 24.11 -2.37 -3.97
CA SER A 44 24.80 -3.53 -4.52
C SER A 44 25.82 -3.09 -5.58
N CYS A 45 25.43 -2.15 -6.45
CA CYS A 45 26.33 -1.59 -7.46
C CYS A 45 27.56 -0.94 -6.82
N LEU A 46 27.36 -0.11 -5.78
CA LEU A 46 28.44 0.59 -5.09
C LEU A 46 29.37 -0.35 -4.31
N ASN A 47 28.81 -1.33 -3.58
CA ASN A 47 29.60 -2.24 -2.74
C ASN A 47 30.38 -3.28 -3.56
N LEU A 48 29.81 -3.75 -4.67
CA LEU A 48 30.45 -4.74 -5.54
C LEU A 48 31.40 -4.10 -6.56
N TRP A 49 31.41 -2.76 -6.68
CA TRP A 49 32.29 -2.06 -7.61
C TRP A 49 33.76 -2.36 -7.28
N PRO A 50 34.55 -2.85 -8.25
CA PRO A 50 35.94 -3.20 -8.00
C PRO A 50 36.77 -1.95 -7.68
N HIS A 51 37.31 -1.89 -6.46
CA HIS A 51 38.23 -0.82 -6.03
C HIS A 51 39.68 -1.02 -6.50
N SER A 52 39.98 -2.17 -7.12
CA SER A 52 41.34 -2.54 -7.52
C SER A 52 41.66 -2.09 -8.95
N LYS A 53 42.91 -1.67 -9.18
CA LYS A 53 43.40 -1.16 -10.48
C LYS A 53 43.36 -2.19 -11.62
N LYS A 54 43.30 -3.49 -11.31
CA LYS A 54 43.12 -4.57 -12.30
C LYS A 54 41.64 -4.97 -12.36
N ILE A 55 40.87 -4.23 -13.14
CA ILE A 55 39.47 -4.53 -13.38
C ILE A 55 39.40 -5.58 -14.51
N THR A 56 39.01 -6.81 -14.17
CA THR A 56 38.69 -7.83 -15.17
C THR A 56 37.32 -7.52 -15.76
N PHE A 57 37.22 -7.37 -17.09
CA PHE A 57 35.96 -7.07 -17.80
C PHE A 57 34.79 -7.94 -17.35
N PHE A 58 35.02 -9.25 -17.18
CA PHE A 58 34.03 -10.22 -16.70
C PHE A 58 33.42 -9.88 -15.33
N ARG A 59 34.23 -9.35 -14.40
CA ARG A 59 33.78 -9.00 -13.06
C ARG A 59 32.88 -7.77 -13.07
N SER A 60 33.25 -6.73 -13.80
CA SER A 60 32.40 -5.53 -13.94
C SER A 60 31.09 -5.85 -14.66
N PHE A 61 31.14 -6.69 -15.69
CA PHE A 61 29.94 -7.16 -16.40
C PHE A 61 28.96 -7.88 -15.45
N TRP A 62 29.46 -8.78 -14.62
CA TRP A 62 28.62 -9.52 -13.67
C TRP A 62 27.95 -8.61 -12.62
N VAL A 63 28.70 -7.63 -12.09
CA VAL A 63 28.17 -6.66 -11.11
C VAL A 63 27.10 -5.77 -11.71
N ILE A 64 27.30 -5.31 -12.94
CA ILE A 64 26.30 -4.51 -13.66
C ILE A 64 25.06 -5.36 -13.95
N LEU A 65 25.23 -6.61 -14.39
CA LEU A 65 24.11 -7.50 -14.70
C LEU A 65 23.26 -7.80 -13.44
N SER A 66 23.90 -8.16 -12.33
CA SER A 66 23.18 -8.46 -11.08
C SER A 66 22.47 -7.22 -10.52
N SER A 67 23.14 -6.06 -10.54
CA SER A 67 22.57 -4.83 -9.99
C SER A 67 21.44 -4.27 -10.87
N SER A 68 21.59 -4.36 -12.18
CA SER A 68 20.55 -3.95 -13.15
C SER A 68 19.32 -4.86 -13.09
N PHE A 69 19.49 -6.16 -12.87
CA PHE A 69 18.36 -7.08 -12.68
C PHE A 69 17.53 -6.70 -11.44
N ILE A 70 18.18 -6.46 -10.30
CA ILE A 70 17.50 -6.03 -9.06
C ILE A 70 16.77 -4.70 -9.27
N LEU A 71 17.43 -3.75 -9.95
CA LEU A 71 16.84 -2.45 -10.26
C LEU A 71 15.64 -2.58 -11.21
N ALA A 72 15.72 -3.44 -12.22
CA ALA A 72 14.61 -3.70 -13.14
C ALA A 72 13.39 -4.29 -12.42
N VAL A 73 13.59 -5.26 -11.53
CA VAL A 73 12.51 -5.83 -10.69
C VAL A 73 11.91 -4.74 -9.79
N ALA A 74 12.73 -3.88 -9.20
CA ALA A 74 12.25 -2.76 -8.39
C ALA A 74 11.37 -1.79 -9.18
N VAL A 75 11.79 -1.42 -10.40
CA VAL A 75 11.04 -0.50 -11.28
C VAL A 75 9.72 -1.12 -11.72
N VAL A 76 9.72 -2.39 -12.15
CA VAL A 76 8.49 -3.09 -12.54
C VAL A 76 7.52 -3.18 -11.35
N GLY A 77 8.02 -3.58 -10.17
CA GLY A 77 7.22 -3.64 -8.95
C GLY A 77 6.62 -2.27 -8.57
N PHE A 78 7.41 -1.21 -8.68
CA PHE A 78 6.97 0.15 -8.43
C PHE A 78 5.88 0.61 -9.41
N LEU A 79 6.04 0.33 -10.72
CA LEU A 79 5.04 0.67 -11.74
C LEU A 79 3.72 -0.06 -11.53
N ILE A 80 3.77 -1.35 -11.15
CA ILE A 80 2.57 -2.12 -10.82
C ILE A 80 1.88 -1.50 -9.59
N ALA A 81 2.62 -1.18 -8.55
CA ALA A 81 2.08 -0.57 -7.34
C ALA A 81 1.43 0.80 -7.63
N LEU A 82 2.07 1.64 -8.45
CA LEU A 82 1.53 2.91 -8.89
C LEU A 82 0.24 2.74 -9.72
N ARG A 83 0.23 1.83 -10.70
CA ARG A 83 -0.97 1.56 -11.50
C ARG A 83 -2.15 1.15 -10.63
N LYS A 84 -1.93 0.27 -9.64
CA LYS A 84 -2.98 -0.15 -8.71
C LYS A 84 -3.43 0.98 -7.79
N SER A 85 -2.50 1.80 -7.28
CA SER A 85 -2.80 2.98 -6.46
C SER A 85 -3.65 3.99 -7.23
N LEU A 86 -3.33 4.25 -8.50
CA LEU A 86 -4.11 5.13 -9.38
C LEU A 86 -5.49 4.55 -9.70
N ARG A 87 -5.62 3.22 -9.86
CA ARG A 87 -6.91 2.55 -10.07
C ARG A 87 -7.81 2.71 -8.84
N LEU A 88 -7.24 2.55 -7.64
CA LEU A 88 -7.95 2.77 -6.38
C LEU A 88 -8.36 4.24 -6.20
N GLU A 89 -7.50 5.18 -6.60
CA GLU A 89 -7.81 6.61 -6.55
C GLU A 89 -8.93 7.00 -7.54
N LYS A 90 -8.95 6.39 -8.74
CA LYS A 90 -10.05 6.55 -9.69
C LYS A 90 -11.37 6.04 -9.10
N LEU A 91 -11.36 4.85 -8.49
CA LEU A 91 -12.51 4.28 -7.80
C LEU A 91 -13.03 5.24 -6.72
N LYS A 92 -12.14 5.73 -5.85
CA LYS A 92 -12.48 6.69 -4.80
C LYS A 92 -13.15 7.95 -5.36
N LYS A 93 -12.65 8.49 -6.47
CA LYS A 93 -13.26 9.65 -7.15
C LYS A 93 -14.65 9.33 -7.69
N THR A 94 -14.83 8.16 -8.31
CA THR A 94 -16.14 7.71 -8.81
C THR A 94 -17.14 7.56 -7.67
N ILE A 95 -16.77 6.90 -6.57
CA ILE A 95 -17.62 6.78 -5.38
C ILE A 95 -17.99 8.19 -4.87
N LYS A 96 -17.02 9.10 -4.76
CA LYS A 96 -17.32 10.49 -4.33
C LYS A 96 -18.36 11.20 -5.19
N LEU A 97 -18.27 11.03 -6.51
CA LEU A 97 -19.18 11.64 -7.46
C LEU A 97 -20.59 11.03 -7.38
N VAL A 98 -20.68 9.70 -7.29
CA VAL A 98 -21.96 8.97 -7.25
C VAL A 98 -22.67 9.17 -5.91
N SER A 99 -21.94 9.12 -4.79
CA SER A 99 -22.54 9.20 -3.45
C SER A 99 -22.93 10.62 -3.03
N LYS A 100 -22.50 11.68 -3.74
CA LYS A 100 -22.85 13.09 -3.48
C LYS A 100 -22.77 13.53 -2.00
N GLY A 101 -21.84 12.98 -1.23
CA GLY A 101 -21.65 13.28 0.20
C GLY A 101 -22.29 12.28 1.19
N ALA A 102 -23.17 11.40 0.73
CA ALA A 102 -23.77 10.33 1.54
C ALA A 102 -22.86 9.09 1.61
N TYR A 103 -21.61 9.26 2.07
CA TYR A 103 -20.60 8.19 2.09
C TYR A 103 -20.91 7.11 3.14
N ILE A 104 -21.53 7.51 4.25
CA ILE A 104 -21.90 6.60 5.35
C ILE A 104 -23.02 5.67 4.90
N ASP A 105 -24.04 6.22 4.24
CA ASP A 105 -25.16 5.42 3.72
C ASP A 105 -24.69 4.47 2.62
N CYS A 106 -23.72 4.90 1.81
CA CYS A 106 -23.05 4.03 0.86
C CYS A 106 -22.36 2.85 1.55
N TYR A 107 -21.55 3.10 2.58
CA TYR A 107 -20.87 2.05 3.34
C TYR A 107 -21.89 1.05 3.96
N ARG A 108 -22.90 1.58 4.66
CA ARG A 108 -23.93 0.77 5.36
C ARG A 108 -24.77 -0.09 4.42
N LYS A 109 -24.94 0.34 3.16
CA LYS A 109 -25.66 -0.44 2.15
C LYS A 109 -24.95 -1.75 1.80
N TYR A 110 -23.62 -1.80 1.90
CA TYR A 110 -22.82 -2.96 1.48
C TYR A 110 -22.22 -3.74 2.65
N SER A 111 -22.08 -3.15 3.84
CA SER A 111 -21.64 -3.87 5.06
C SER A 111 -22.82 -4.60 5.72
N VAL A 112 -23.31 -5.67 5.10
CA VAL A 112 -24.54 -6.37 5.53
C VAL A 112 -24.23 -7.68 6.26
N ALA A 113 -23.10 -8.32 5.95
CA ALA A 113 -22.75 -9.63 6.49
C ALA A 113 -22.38 -9.59 7.99
N ASP A 114 -21.58 -8.61 8.42
CA ASP A 114 -21.15 -8.47 9.82
C ASP A 114 -20.95 -7.00 10.23
N PRO A 115 -21.91 -6.40 10.97
CA PRO A 115 -21.79 -5.02 11.47
C PRO A 115 -20.61 -4.82 12.43
N ASP A 116 -20.27 -5.84 13.21
CA ASP A 116 -19.23 -5.77 14.25
C ASP A 116 -17.81 -5.94 13.70
N HIS A 117 -17.64 -6.70 12.61
CA HIS A 117 -16.34 -6.92 11.99
C HIS A 117 -16.04 -5.90 10.89
N GLY A 118 -17.06 -5.31 10.27
CA GLY A 118 -16.92 -4.33 9.18
C GLY A 118 -16.99 -4.98 7.80
N MET A 119 -16.79 -4.17 6.76
CA MET A 119 -16.97 -4.58 5.37
C MET A 119 -15.92 -5.61 4.93
N GLN A 120 -16.37 -6.71 4.34
CA GLN A 120 -15.53 -7.82 3.86
C GLN A 120 -15.05 -7.61 2.41
N PHE A 121 -14.12 -8.47 1.95
CA PHE A 121 -13.53 -8.40 0.59
C PHE A 121 -14.58 -8.43 -0.53
N GLU A 122 -15.53 -9.36 -0.45
CA GLU A 122 -16.57 -9.55 -1.48
C GLU A 122 -17.54 -8.38 -1.51
N GLU A 123 -17.93 -7.88 -0.34
CA GLU A 123 -18.81 -6.71 -0.18
C GLU A 123 -18.17 -5.44 -0.77
N PHE A 124 -16.88 -5.23 -0.49
CA PHE A 124 -16.13 -4.12 -1.07
C PHE A 124 -16.04 -4.25 -2.59
N ASN A 125 -15.77 -5.44 -3.11
CA ASN A 125 -15.68 -5.66 -4.56
C ASN A 125 -17.04 -5.46 -5.25
N ARG A 126 -18.13 -5.89 -4.60
CA ARG A 126 -19.50 -5.63 -5.06
C ARG A 126 -19.81 -4.13 -5.08
N MET A 127 -19.47 -3.41 -4.02
CA MET A 127 -19.60 -1.95 -3.99
C MET A 127 -18.81 -1.29 -5.12
N CYS A 128 -17.58 -1.75 -5.38
CA CYS A 128 -16.76 -1.24 -6.48
C CYS A 128 -17.42 -1.46 -7.84
N SER A 129 -17.92 -2.67 -8.08
CA SER A 129 -18.63 -3.03 -9.31
C SER A 129 -19.88 -2.15 -9.49
N ASP A 130 -20.72 -2.03 -8.47
CA ASP A 130 -21.98 -1.30 -8.56
C ASP A 130 -21.78 0.20 -8.80
N HIS A 131 -20.76 0.82 -8.21
CA HIS A 131 -20.48 2.25 -8.41
C HIS A 131 -19.72 2.56 -9.70
N THR A 132 -19.11 1.55 -10.32
CA THR A 132 -18.35 1.72 -11.56
C THR A 132 -19.02 1.07 -12.76
N ASN A 133 -20.27 0.62 -12.64
CA ASN A 133 -20.98 -0.17 -13.66
C ASN A 133 -20.16 -1.38 -14.15
N GLY A 134 -19.45 -2.05 -13.23
CA GLY A 134 -18.61 -3.21 -13.51
C GLY A 134 -17.23 -2.92 -14.10
N TYR A 135 -16.85 -1.66 -14.34
CA TYR A 135 -15.54 -1.33 -14.92
C TYR A 135 -14.35 -1.65 -13.99
N ILE A 136 -14.55 -1.55 -12.68
CA ILE A 136 -13.50 -1.79 -11.69
C ILE A 136 -13.86 -3.02 -10.86
N PHE A 137 -13.27 -4.15 -11.24
CA PHE A 137 -13.24 -5.37 -10.46
C PHE A 137 -11.80 -5.70 -10.03
N PHE A 138 -11.63 -6.04 -8.77
CA PHE A 138 -10.34 -6.44 -8.21
C PHE A 138 -10.29 -7.96 -8.00
N ASP A 139 -9.13 -8.55 -8.28
CA ASP A 139 -8.84 -9.94 -7.96
C ASP A 139 -8.55 -10.10 -6.46
N PHE A 140 -8.62 -11.32 -5.93
CA PHE A 140 -8.45 -11.61 -4.51
C PHE A 140 -7.10 -11.12 -3.95
N LEU A 141 -6.02 -11.31 -4.69
CA LEU A 141 -4.69 -10.84 -4.29
C LEU A 141 -4.62 -9.30 -4.22
N ASP A 142 -5.33 -8.62 -5.11
CA ASP A 142 -5.36 -7.16 -5.16
C ASP A 142 -6.18 -6.60 -4.01
N LEU A 143 -7.31 -7.23 -3.72
CA LEU A 143 -8.14 -6.97 -2.55
C LEU A 143 -7.35 -7.13 -1.25
N PHE A 144 -6.54 -8.18 -1.12
CA PHE A 144 -5.68 -8.36 0.05
C PHE A 144 -4.68 -7.22 0.22
N ILE A 145 -4.04 -6.77 -0.87
CA ILE A 145 -3.10 -5.64 -0.84
C ILE A 145 -3.82 -4.34 -0.48
N ILE A 146 -5.01 -4.12 -1.04
CA ILE A 146 -5.84 -2.94 -0.76
C ILE A 146 -6.26 -2.92 0.71
N PHE A 147 -6.80 -4.02 1.24
CA PHE A 147 -7.21 -4.09 2.63
C PHE A 147 -6.02 -3.95 3.57
N ASN A 148 -4.88 -4.57 3.30
CA ASN A 148 -3.68 -4.35 4.12
C ASN A 148 -3.20 -2.87 4.08
N ALA A 149 -3.59 -2.10 3.06
CA ALA A 149 -3.34 -0.67 2.99
C ALA A 149 -4.43 0.21 3.64
N LEU A 150 -5.67 -0.27 3.73
CA LEU A 150 -6.82 0.47 4.27
C LEU A 150 -7.14 0.11 5.73
N ASP A 151 -6.92 -1.13 6.13
CA ASP A 151 -7.17 -1.68 7.46
C ASP A 151 -5.99 -1.35 8.39
N GLU A 152 -6.29 -0.63 9.47
CA GLU A 152 -5.27 -0.25 10.45
C GLU A 152 -4.91 -1.42 11.38
N HIS A 153 -5.79 -2.42 11.52
CA HIS A 153 -5.71 -3.49 12.50
C HIS A 153 -5.43 -4.88 11.90
N GLN A 154 -5.28 -4.99 10.58
CA GLN A 154 -5.03 -6.25 9.86
C GLN A 154 -6.07 -7.34 10.14
N LYS A 155 -7.32 -6.94 10.39
CA LYS A 155 -8.49 -7.79 10.58
C LYS A 155 -9.05 -8.33 9.26
N CYS A 156 -8.54 -7.85 8.12
CA CYS A 156 -9.06 -8.15 6.78
C CYS A 156 -10.50 -7.67 6.58
N SER A 157 -10.86 -6.58 7.27
CA SER A 157 -12.14 -5.91 7.17
C SER A 157 -11.94 -4.40 7.28
N ILE A 158 -12.85 -3.61 6.68
CA ILE A 158 -12.78 -2.16 6.72
C ILE A 158 -13.92 -1.64 7.58
N ASN A 159 -13.63 -0.88 8.63
CA ASN A 159 -14.65 -0.23 9.46
C ASN A 159 -15.19 1.06 8.83
N GLU A 160 -16.36 1.52 9.30
CA GLU A 160 -16.97 2.79 8.85
C GLU A 160 -15.99 3.98 8.99
N ARG A 161 -15.27 4.05 10.11
CA ARG A 161 -14.26 5.10 10.37
C ARG A 161 -13.10 5.04 9.37
N GLU A 162 -12.59 3.85 9.09
CA GLU A 162 -11.45 3.63 8.18
C GLU A 162 -11.86 3.92 6.73
N PHE A 163 -13.09 3.56 6.36
CA PHE A 163 -13.68 3.90 5.07
C PHE A 163 -13.81 5.42 4.89
N LEU A 164 -14.33 6.13 5.90
CA LEU A 164 -14.43 7.58 5.87
C LEU A 164 -13.06 8.27 5.82
N GLU A 165 -12.08 7.77 6.58
CA GLU A 165 -10.71 8.28 6.51
C GLU A 165 -10.11 8.04 5.11
N TRP A 166 -10.37 6.89 4.49
CA TRP A 166 -9.92 6.62 3.13
C TRP A 166 -10.56 7.55 2.09
N ILE A 167 -11.89 7.73 2.14
CA ILE A 167 -12.62 8.61 1.24
C ILE A 167 -12.16 10.07 1.42
N ASN A 168 -12.06 10.57 2.65
CA ASN A 168 -11.71 11.98 2.88
C ASN A 168 -10.21 12.25 2.88
N GLY A 169 -9.39 11.23 3.07
CA GLY A 169 -7.94 11.34 3.19
C GLY A 169 -7.21 11.57 1.86
N PRO A 170 -5.87 11.64 1.91
CA PRO A 170 -5.02 11.76 0.73
C PRO A 170 -4.99 10.45 -0.10
N VAL A 171 -4.24 10.46 -1.20
CA VAL A 171 -4.05 9.27 -2.07
C VAL A 171 -3.47 8.12 -1.25
N THR A 172 -4.03 6.93 -1.45
CA THR A 172 -3.55 5.70 -0.82
C THR A 172 -2.56 4.99 -1.73
N TYR A 173 -1.31 4.93 -1.29
CA TYR A 173 -0.27 4.15 -1.95
C TYR A 173 -0.32 2.71 -1.46
N LEU A 174 -0.37 1.78 -2.43
CA LEU A 174 -0.40 0.33 -2.23
C LEU A 174 1.00 -0.26 -2.13
#